data_AF-A0A1E4HQK1-F1
#
_entry.id   AF-A0A1E4HQK1-F1
#
_cell.length_a   1.000
_cell.length_b   1.000
_cell.length_c   1.000
_cell.angle_alpha   90.00
_cell.angle_beta   90.00
_cell.angle_gamma   90.00
#
_symmetry.space_group_name_H-M   'P 1'
#
loop_
_entity.id
_entity.type
_entity.pdbx_description
1 polymer ?
#
loop_
_entity_poly.entity_id
_entity_poly.type
_entity_poly.pdbx_seq_one_letter_code
_entity_poly.pdbx_strand_id
1 'polypeptide(L)'
;MSISLEQAQTVVTAALAHGTEQGFNPLTVAVLDPGGVIVALARQDDSGNLRPDLAVAKAYGVLALGMTNRAIAARAADSPEFFTSVAALAGGRI
;
A
#
# COMPACT_ATOMS: atom_id res chain seq x y z
N MET A 1 3.13 -18.23 6.41
CA MET A 1 4.53 -17.77 6.50
C MET A 1 4.56 -16.27 6.29
N SER A 2 5.29 -15.53 7.12
CA SER A 2 5.45 -14.09 6.98
C SER A 2 6.64 -13.77 6.08
N ILE A 3 6.67 -12.59 5.47
CA ILE A 3 7.82 -12.06 4.74
C ILE A 3 8.94 -11.71 5.73
N SER A 4 10.20 -12.01 5.41
CA SER A 4 11.33 -11.56 6.23
C SER A 4 11.64 -10.08 6.02
N LEU A 5 12.34 -9.45 6.96
CA LEU A 5 12.80 -8.06 6.81
C LEU A 5 13.67 -7.88 5.56
N GLU A 6 14.59 -8.81 5.31
CA GLU A 6 15.47 -8.81 4.14
C GLU A 6 14.68 -8.89 2.82
N GLN A 7 13.66 -9.76 2.76
CA GLN A 7 12.77 -9.86 1.61
C GLN A 7 11.98 -8.56 1.41
N ALA A 8 11.46 -7.96 2.48
CA ALA A 8 10.73 -6.70 2.41
C ALA A 8 11.62 -5.55 1.93
N GLN A 9 12.86 -5.45 2.42
CA GLN A 9 13.85 -4.46 1.96
C GLN A 9 14.25 -4.69 0.49
N THR A 10 14.32 -5.94 0.05
CA THR A 10 14.57 -6.29 -1.36
C THR A 10 13.43 -5.78 -2.25
N VAL A 11 12.17 -6.02 -1.87
CA VAL A 11 11.00 -5.51 -2.59
C VAL A 11 11.01 -3.99 -2.68
N VAL A 12 11.28 -3.32 -1.56
CA VAL A 12 11.37 -1.85 -1.51
C VAL A 12 12.44 -1.33 -2.48
N THR A 13 13.66 -1.88 -2.39
CA THR A 13 14.80 -1.43 -3.20
C THR A 13 14.53 -1.64 -4.69
N ALA A 14 14.04 -2.82 -5.08
CA ALA A 14 13.73 -3.14 -6.46
C ALA A 14 12.60 -2.26 -7.03
N ALA A 15 11.55 -2.00 -6.25
CA ALA A 15 10.44 -1.16 -6.67
C ALA A 15 10.86 0.30 -6.90
N LEU A 16 11.71 0.85 -6.03
CA LEU A 16 12.24 2.21 -6.18
C LEU A 16 13.22 2.32 -7.36
N ALA A 17 14.09 1.34 -7.55
CA ALA A 17 14.99 1.28 -8.70
C ALA A 17 14.18 1.25 -10.00
N HIS A 18 13.19 0.35 -10.09
CA HIS A 18 12.31 0.27 -11.25
C HIS A 18 11.55 1.58 -11.51
N GLY A 19 11.00 2.20 -10.46
CA GLY A 19 10.31 3.49 -10.61
C GLY A 19 11.21 4.59 -11.17
N THR A 20 12.48 4.59 -10.78
CA THR A 20 13.49 5.51 -11.29
C THR A 20 13.82 5.22 -12.76
N GLU A 21 14.04 3.95 -13.11
CA GLU A 21 14.31 3.52 -14.49
C GLU A 21 13.16 3.84 -15.45
N GLN A 22 11.92 3.77 -14.98
CA GLN A 22 10.72 4.09 -15.78
C GLN A 22 10.39 5.59 -15.81
N GLY A 23 11.16 6.43 -15.12
CA GLY A 23 10.91 7.88 -15.06
C GLY A 23 9.62 8.25 -14.34
N PHE A 24 9.20 7.46 -13.35
CA PHE A 24 8.04 7.81 -12.52
C PHE A 24 8.38 8.97 -11.57
N ASN A 25 7.33 9.70 -11.14
CA ASN A 25 7.47 10.63 -10.03
C ASN A 25 7.97 9.91 -8.76
N PRO A 26 8.68 10.60 -7.85
CA PRO A 26 9.20 10.00 -6.63
C PRO A 26 8.17 9.17 -5.87
N LEU A 27 8.56 7.94 -5.53
CA LEU A 27 7.69 6.92 -4.99
C LEU A 27 7.81 6.81 -3.47
N THR A 28 6.76 6.23 -2.88
CA THR A 28 6.79 5.66 -1.54
C THR A 28 6.34 4.22 -1.65
N VAL A 29 7.11 3.30 -1.05
CA VAL A 29 6.85 1.86 -1.07
C VAL A 29 6.68 1.39 0.36
N ALA A 30 5.59 0.68 0.63
CA ALA A 30 5.30 0.04 1.90
C ALA A 30 5.11 -1.46 1.69
N VAL A 31 5.71 -2.27 2.56
CA VAL A 31 5.57 -3.72 2.60
C VAL A 31 5.02 -4.09 3.98
N LEU A 32 3.90 -4.80 3.99
CA LEU A 32 3.21 -5.27 5.20
C LEU A 32 3.28 -6.78 5.28
N ASP A 33 3.26 -7.32 6.49
CA ASP A 33 3.07 -8.74 6.74
C ASP A 33 1.58 -9.15 6.67
N PRO A 34 1.25 -10.45 6.73
CA PRO A 34 -0.16 -10.89 6.74
C PRO A 34 -1.00 -10.37 7.92
N GLY A 35 -0.39 -9.86 8.99
CA GLY A 35 -1.07 -9.19 10.10
C GLY A 35 -1.45 -7.74 9.80
N GLY A 36 -1.05 -7.22 8.63
CA GLY A 36 -1.26 -5.83 8.26
C GLY A 36 -0.28 -4.87 8.96
N VAL A 37 0.83 -5.38 9.49
CA VAL A 37 1.86 -4.59 10.17
C VAL A 37 2.99 -4.28 9.19
N ILE A 38 3.49 -3.05 9.22
CA ILE A 38 4.59 -2.62 8.35
C ILE A 38 5.86 -3.39 8.70
N VAL A 39 6.45 -4.03 7.69
CA VAL A 39 7.77 -4.66 7.78
C VAL A 39 8.85 -3.73 7.24
N ALA A 40 8.57 -3.03 6.14
CA ALA A 40 9.47 -2.04 5.57
C ALA A 40 8.68 -0.90 4.92
N LEU A 41 9.19 0.32 5.03
CA LEU A 41 8.66 1.50 4.36
C LEU A 41 9.83 2.38 3.93
N ALA A 42 9.82 2.83 2.68
CA ALA A 42 10.75 3.83 2.19
C ALA A 42 10.02 4.84 1.32
N ARG A 43 10.38 6.11 1.52
CA ARG A 43 9.88 7.26 0.79
C ARG A 43 11.07 7.92 0.10
N GLN A 44 11.04 8.03 -1.22
CA GLN A 44 12.04 8.81 -1.95
C GLN A 44 11.93 10.30 -1.59
N ASP A 45 13.03 11.01 -1.73
CA ASP A 45 13.04 12.47 -1.66
C ASP A 45 12.02 13.05 -2.65
N ASP A 46 11.42 14.19 -2.29
CA ASP A 46 10.36 14.85 -3.06
C ASP A 46 9.05 14.06 -3.29
N SER A 47 8.92 12.87 -2.70
CA SER A 47 7.64 12.15 -2.66
C SER A 47 6.64 12.89 -1.74
N GLY A 48 5.39 13.07 -2.16
CA GLY A 48 4.38 13.82 -1.39
C GLY A 48 4.21 13.36 0.08
N ASN A 49 3.87 14.28 0.98
CA ASN A 49 3.76 14.05 2.42
C ASN A 49 2.75 12.95 2.81
N LEU A 50 1.64 12.81 2.06
CA LEU A 50 0.61 11.80 2.32
C LEU A 50 0.93 10.42 1.71
N ARG A 51 2.00 10.30 0.91
CA ARG A 51 2.32 9.04 0.20
C ARG A 51 2.69 7.87 1.11
N PRO A 52 3.33 8.05 2.29
CA PRO A 52 3.49 6.96 3.26
C PRO A 52 2.16 6.35 3.69
N ASP A 53 1.21 7.18 4.12
CA ASP A 53 -0.10 6.72 4.57
C ASP A 53 -0.86 6.04 3.44
N LEU A 54 -0.83 6.60 2.23
CA LEU A 54 -1.47 5.99 1.05
C LEU A 54 -0.84 4.65 0.66
N ALA A 55 0.49 4.51 0.76
CA ALA A 55 1.17 3.24 0.45
C ALA A 55 0.78 2.15 1.46
N VAL A 56 0.73 2.50 2.75
CA VAL A 56 0.28 1.61 3.82
C VAL A 56 -1.18 1.23 3.62
N ALA A 57 -2.06 2.19 3.34
CA ALA A 57 -3.48 1.94 3.15
C ALA A 57 -3.78 1.00 1.97
N LYS A 58 -3.06 1.18 0.85
CA LYS A 58 -3.17 0.28 -0.31
C LYS A 58 -2.77 -1.16 0.05
N ALA A 59 -1.67 -1.33 0.76
CA ALA A 59 -1.21 -2.66 1.17
C ALA A 59 -2.17 -3.29 2.20
N TYR A 60 -2.59 -2.51 3.20
CA TYR A 60 -3.53 -2.94 4.23
C TYR A 60 -4.89 -3.34 3.64
N GLY A 61 -5.43 -2.55 2.72
CA GLY A 61 -6.72 -2.84 2.07
C GLY A 61 -6.71 -4.15 1.28
N VAL A 62 -5.62 -4.45 0.57
CA VAL A 62 -5.46 -5.72 -0.14
C VAL A 62 -5.47 -6.91 0.82
N LEU A 63 -4.77 -6.78 1.97
CA LEU A 63 -4.74 -7.82 3.01
C LEU A 63 -6.10 -7.97 3.69
N ALA A 64 -6.73 -6.87 4.08
CA ALA A 64 -7.98 -6.85 4.84
C ALA A 64 -9.18 -7.34 4.02
N LEU A 65 -9.22 -7.03 2.72
CA LEU A 65 -10.34 -7.39 1.84
C LEU A 65 -10.08 -8.62 0.97
N GLY A 66 -8.86 -9.15 0.99
CA GLY A 66 -8.48 -10.33 0.20
C GLY A 66 -8.64 -10.12 -1.31
N MET A 67 -8.51 -8.88 -1.79
CA MET A 67 -8.73 -8.51 -3.20
C MET A 67 -7.70 -7.49 -3.68
N THR A 68 -7.47 -7.46 -4.99
CA THR A 68 -6.49 -6.52 -5.58
C THR A 68 -6.94 -5.06 -5.40
N ASN A 69 -5.98 -4.13 -5.28
CA ASN A 69 -6.28 -2.71 -5.13
C ASN A 69 -7.16 -2.14 -6.27
N ARG A 70 -7.09 -2.73 -7.47
CA ARG A 70 -7.97 -2.36 -8.60
C ARG A 70 -9.41 -2.77 -8.36
N ALA A 71 -9.63 -3.96 -7.80
CA ALA A 71 -10.97 -4.43 -7.43
C ALA A 71 -11.57 -3.60 -6.29
N ILE A 72 -10.74 -3.20 -5.32
CA ILE A 72 -11.13 -2.27 -4.24
C ILE A 72 -11.63 -0.94 -4.84
N ALA A 73 -10.84 -0.33 -5.72
CA ALA A 73 -11.23 0.92 -6.38
C ALA A 73 -12.53 0.79 -7.19
N ALA A 74 -12.70 -0.32 -7.93
CA ALA A 74 -13.94 -0.58 -8.66
C ALA A 74 -15.15 -0.71 -7.72
N ARG A 75 -15.00 -1.43 -6.59
CA ARG A 75 -16.07 -1.58 -5.59
C ARG A 75 -16.40 -0.25 -4.90
N ALA A 76 -15.40 0.58 -4.62
CA ALA A 76 -15.62 1.90 -4.04
C ALA A 76 -16.47 2.80 -4.97
N ALA A 77 -16.29 2.68 -6.28
CA ALA A 77 -17.10 3.41 -7.26
C ALA A 77 -18.53 2.83 -7.41
N ASP A 78 -18.65 1.49 -7.41
CA ASP A 78 -19.93 0.79 -7.61
C ASP A 78 -20.83 0.79 -6.37
N SER A 79 -20.26 0.85 -5.16
CA SER A 79 -21.00 0.86 -3.89
C SER A 79 -20.38 1.80 -2.85
N PRO A 80 -20.53 3.13 -3.01
CA PRO A 80 -19.84 4.13 -2.17
C PRO A 80 -20.19 4.07 -0.68
N GLU A 81 -21.47 3.85 -0.33
CA GLU A 81 -21.92 3.78 1.07
C GLU A 81 -21.37 2.53 1.78
N PHE A 82 -21.36 1.40 1.06
CA PHE A 82 -20.73 0.17 1.54
C PHE A 82 -19.24 0.42 1.79
N PHE A 83 -18.53 1.02 0.82
CA PHE A 83 -17.10 1.27 0.96
C PHE A 83 -16.78 2.23 2.13
N THR A 84 -17.62 3.24 2.35
CA THR A 84 -17.52 4.14 3.50
C THR A 84 -17.63 3.37 4.83
N SER A 85 -18.55 2.41 4.90
CA SER A 85 -18.73 1.54 6.07
C SER A 85 -17.51 0.64 6.32
N VAL A 86 -16.91 0.11 5.25
CA VAL A 86 -15.69 -0.71 5.33
C VAL A 86 -14.49 0.16 5.77
N ALA A 87 -14.33 1.37 5.22
CA ALA A 87 -13.28 2.30 5.62
C ALA A 87 -13.38 2.67 7.11
N ALA A 88 -14.59 2.89 7.62
CA ALA A 88 -14.84 3.11 9.04
C ALA A 88 -14.44 1.90 9.90
N LEU A 89 -14.82 0.67 9.49
CA LEU A 89 -14.44 -0.57 10.16
C LEU A 89 -12.91 -0.78 10.18
N ALA A 90 -12.22 -0.37 9.12
CA ALA A 90 -10.77 -0.43 9.01
C ALA A 90 -10.06 0.65 9.85
N GLY A 91 -10.78 1.58 10.49
CA GLY A 91 -10.21 2.70 11.23
C GLY A 91 -9.55 3.73 10.30
N GLY A 92 -10.07 3.91 9.09
CA GLY A 92 -9.52 4.83 8.08
C GLY A 92 -8.24 4.35 7.40
N ARG A 93 -7.88 3.07 7.56
CA ARG A 93 -6.67 2.47 6.97
C ARG A 93 -6.88 1.93 5.54
N ILE A 94 -8.05 2.11 4.93
CA ILE A 94 -8.34 1.74 3.54
C ILE A 94 -9.10 2.83 2.81
#